data_AF-E1GTM8-F1
#
_entry.id   AF-E1GTM8-F1
#
_cell.length_a   1.000
_cell.length_b   1.000
_cell.length_c   1.000
_cell.angle_alpha   90.00
_cell.angle_beta   90.00
_cell.angle_gamma   90.00
#
_symmetry.space_group_name_H-M   'P 1'
#
loop_
_entity.id
_entity.type
_entity.pdbx_description
1 polymer ?
#
loop_
_entity_poly.entity_id
_entity_poly.type
_entity_poly.pdbx_seq_one_letter_code
_entity_poly.pdbx_strand_id
1 'polypeptide(L)'
;AYKAEDLPIRPNPFQLIVRQVRRNKEFVSDPAALKQLKVIRSSFDKADRIIVATDAGREGELIFRYIYSYLNCHKPFDRLWISSLTDKAIREGLSNLKPGSSYDNLYYSAKARSEADWLVGINASRALSIARRGGYSLGRVQTPTLSMVCRRYIENRDFSSIP
;
A
#
# COMPACT_ATOMS: atom_id res chain seq x y z
N ALA A 1 5.10 -16.28 -21.11
CA ALA A 1 6.24 -16.22 -20.18
C ALA A 1 6.74 -14.77 -20.10
N TYR A 2 7.34 -14.35 -18.99
CA TYR A 2 7.93 -13.00 -18.89
C TYR A 2 9.10 -12.86 -19.87
N LYS A 3 9.29 -11.67 -20.43
CA LYS A 3 10.42 -11.37 -21.31
C LYS A 3 11.39 -10.40 -20.65
N ALA A 4 12.69 -10.57 -20.92
CA ALA A 4 13.73 -9.72 -20.35
C ALA A 4 13.68 -8.29 -20.92
N GLU A 5 13.29 -8.14 -22.19
CA GLU A 5 13.14 -6.85 -22.90
C GLU A 5 12.11 -5.91 -22.25
N ASP A 6 11.15 -6.45 -21.49
CA ASP A 6 10.11 -5.67 -20.79
C ASP A 6 10.60 -5.05 -19.47
N LEU A 7 11.83 -5.34 -19.03
CA LEU A 7 12.37 -4.92 -17.74
C LEU A 7 13.40 -3.77 -17.89
N PRO A 8 13.38 -2.75 -17.00
CA PRO A 8 12.44 -2.59 -15.89
C PRO A 8 11.12 -1.95 -16.32
N ILE A 9 10.02 -2.50 -15.83
CA ILE A 9 8.68 -1.92 -15.90
C ILE A 9 8.66 -0.68 -15.01
N ARG A 10 8.40 0.48 -15.63
CA ARG A 10 8.35 1.78 -14.97
C ARG A 10 7.08 2.53 -15.40
N PRO A 11 5.95 2.33 -14.68
CA PRO A 11 4.73 3.05 -14.95
C PRO A 11 4.93 4.55 -14.76
N ASN A 12 4.46 5.34 -15.73
CA ASN A 12 4.37 6.79 -15.59
C ASN A 12 3.14 7.30 -16.37
N PRO A 13 2.06 7.73 -15.69
CA PRO A 13 1.88 7.74 -14.24
C PRO A 13 1.64 6.33 -13.66
N PHE A 14 1.80 6.18 -12.33
CA PHE A 14 1.27 5.02 -11.62
C PHE A 14 -0.26 5.04 -11.65
N GLN A 15 -0.87 3.93 -12.08
CA GLN A 15 -2.31 3.81 -12.18
C GLN A 15 -2.88 3.05 -10.98
N LEU A 16 -3.90 3.63 -10.34
CA LEU A 16 -4.68 2.96 -9.31
C LEU A 16 -5.76 2.11 -9.97
N ILE A 17 -5.83 0.85 -9.54
CA ILE A 17 -6.90 -0.07 -9.92
C ILE A 17 -7.63 -0.55 -8.67
N VAL A 18 -8.90 -0.93 -8.83
CA VAL A 18 -9.64 -1.59 -7.75
C VAL A 18 -8.92 -2.88 -7.38
N ARG A 19 -8.94 -3.23 -6.09
CA ARG A 19 -8.42 -4.50 -5.59
C ARG A 19 -8.90 -5.66 -6.48
N GLN A 20 -7.96 -6.47 -6.95
CA GLN A 20 -8.24 -7.63 -7.78
C GLN A 20 -8.33 -8.88 -6.89
N VAL A 21 -9.28 -9.76 -7.19
CA VAL A 21 -9.42 -11.07 -6.56
C VAL A 21 -9.39 -12.15 -7.63
N ARG A 22 -8.79 -13.29 -7.30
CA ARG A 22 -8.73 -14.42 -8.21
C ARG A 22 -10.09 -15.14 -8.21
N ARG A 23 -10.73 -15.23 -9.37
CA ARG A 23 -11.89 -16.11 -9.61
C ARG A 23 -11.53 -17.06 -10.73
N ASN A 24 -11.50 -18.36 -10.44
CA ASN A 24 -11.02 -19.37 -11.36
C ASN A 24 -9.58 -19.09 -11.84
N LYS A 25 -9.40 -18.87 -13.14
CA LYS A 25 -8.12 -18.57 -13.79
C LYS A 25 -7.90 -17.08 -14.06
N GLU A 26 -8.84 -16.23 -13.72
CA GLU A 26 -8.80 -14.79 -14.03
C GLU A 26 -8.75 -13.93 -12.77
N PHE A 27 -8.19 -12.74 -12.91
CA PHE A 27 -8.25 -11.69 -11.89
C PHE A 27 -9.35 -10.72 -12.29
N VAL A 28 -10.29 -10.50 -11.37
CA VAL A 28 -11.40 -9.57 -11.57
C VAL A 28 -11.43 -8.57 -10.41
N SER A 29 -11.96 -7.38 -10.68
CA SER A 29 -12.20 -6.38 -9.65
C SER A 29 -13.09 -6.95 -8.55
N ASP A 30 -12.67 -6.76 -7.31
CA ASP A 30 -13.36 -7.25 -6.12
C ASP A 30 -14.76 -6.62 -6.00
N PRO A 31 -15.84 -7.42 -6.08
CA PRO A 31 -17.20 -6.91 -5.96
C PRO A 31 -17.46 -6.17 -4.64
N ALA A 32 -16.81 -6.59 -3.54
CA ALA A 32 -16.97 -5.94 -2.24
C ALA A 32 -16.32 -4.54 -2.24
N ALA A 33 -15.10 -4.43 -2.78
CA ALA A 33 -14.42 -3.15 -2.93
C ALA A 33 -15.18 -2.21 -3.89
N LEU A 34 -15.71 -2.74 -5.00
CA LEU A 34 -16.55 -1.98 -5.93
C LEU A 34 -17.81 -1.44 -5.27
N LYS A 35 -18.50 -2.26 -4.48
CA LYS A 35 -19.68 -1.83 -3.72
C LYS A 35 -19.31 -0.71 -2.74
N GLN A 36 -18.21 -0.86 -2.01
CA GLN A 36 -17.77 0.16 -1.05
C GLN A 36 -17.37 1.47 -1.73
N LEU A 37 -16.65 1.42 -2.86
CA LEU A 37 -16.30 2.61 -3.63
C LEU A 37 -17.54 3.36 -4.14
N LYS A 38 -18.59 2.65 -4.55
CA LYS A 38 -19.88 3.27 -4.93
C LYS A 38 -20.53 3.99 -3.75
N VAL A 39 -20.51 3.40 -2.56
CA VAL A 39 -21.02 4.04 -1.33
C VAL A 39 -20.22 5.30 -1.01
N ILE A 40 -18.89 5.22 -1.02
CA ILE A 40 -18.01 6.37 -0.76
C ILE A 40 -18.25 7.48 -1.79
N ARG A 41 -18.37 7.14 -3.09
CA ARG A 41 -18.68 8.11 -4.13
C ARG A 41 -20.00 8.84 -3.86
N SER A 42 -21.06 8.10 -3.54
CA SER A 42 -22.34 8.71 -3.23
C SER A 42 -22.27 9.64 -2.01
N SER A 43 -21.47 9.31 -0.99
CA SER A 43 -21.26 10.18 0.17
C SER A 43 -20.46 11.42 -0.20
N PHE A 44 -19.39 11.26 -1.00
CA PHE A 44 -18.62 12.39 -1.50
C PHE A 44 -19.49 13.33 -2.32
N ASP A 45 -20.32 12.84 -3.23
CA ASP A 45 -21.17 13.66 -4.09
C ASP A 45 -22.16 14.52 -3.29
N LYS A 46 -22.66 14.02 -2.16
CA LYS A 46 -23.65 14.71 -1.29
C LYS A 46 -23.05 15.64 -0.24
N ALA A 47 -21.78 15.46 0.14
CA ALA A 47 -21.16 16.23 1.23
C ALA A 47 -20.55 17.54 0.71
N ASP A 48 -20.59 18.63 1.47
CA ASP A 48 -19.84 19.85 1.12
C ASP A 48 -18.35 19.75 1.50
N ARG A 49 -18.07 19.00 2.58
CA ARG A 49 -16.73 18.77 3.15
C ARG A 49 -16.61 17.34 3.66
N ILE A 50 -15.39 16.81 3.65
CA ILE A 50 -15.08 15.44 4.12
C ILE A 50 -14.28 15.51 5.42
N ILE A 51 -14.67 14.70 6.41
CA ILE A 51 -13.82 14.43 7.58
C ILE A 51 -13.22 13.04 7.39
N VAL A 52 -11.90 12.95 7.38
CA VAL A 52 -11.19 11.70 7.18
C VAL A 52 -10.74 11.13 8.51
N ALA A 53 -11.29 9.97 8.84
CA ALA A 53 -11.09 9.27 10.11
C ALA A 53 -10.41 7.90 9.95
N THR A 54 -9.50 7.75 8.97
CA THR A 54 -8.61 6.58 8.94
C THR A 54 -7.59 6.66 10.07
N ASP A 55 -6.91 5.55 10.35
CA ASP A 55 -5.84 5.47 11.32
C ASP A 55 -4.81 6.61 11.19
N ALA A 56 -4.36 7.11 12.35
CA ALA A 56 -3.36 8.15 12.48
C ALA A 56 -1.95 7.63 12.11
N GLY A 57 -1.70 7.49 10.82
CA GLY A 57 -0.42 7.02 10.30
C GLY A 57 -0.29 7.13 8.78
N ARG A 58 0.90 6.80 8.27
CA ARG A 58 1.22 6.84 6.83
C ARG A 58 0.25 6.05 5.97
N GLU A 59 -0.06 4.82 6.38
CA GLU A 59 -0.96 3.95 5.61
C GLU A 59 -2.40 4.48 5.61
N GLY A 60 -2.86 5.06 6.73
CA GLY A 60 -4.17 5.71 6.80
C GLY A 60 -4.27 6.90 5.84
N GLU A 61 -3.24 7.76 5.77
CA GLU A 61 -3.17 8.83 4.76
C GLU A 61 -3.21 8.27 3.34
N LEU A 62 -2.42 7.23 3.07
CA LEU A 62 -2.33 6.64 1.74
C LEU A 62 -3.67 6.08 1.28
N ILE A 63 -4.35 5.31 2.13
CA ILE A 63 -5.65 4.68 1.83
C ILE A 63 -6.67 5.75 1.41
N PHE A 64 -6.84 6.80 2.23
CA PHE A 64 -7.80 7.85 1.91
C PHE A 64 -7.41 8.58 0.62
N ARG A 65 -6.15 8.99 0.48
CA ARG A 65 -5.70 9.76 -0.68
C ARG A 65 -5.78 8.97 -1.99
N TYR A 66 -5.56 7.65 -1.94
CA TYR A 66 -5.78 6.77 -3.10
C TYR A 66 -7.25 6.71 -3.48
N ILE A 67 -8.18 6.56 -2.52
CA ILE A 67 -9.62 6.56 -2.81
C ILE A 67 -10.06 7.93 -3.34
N TYR A 68 -9.61 9.01 -2.72
CA TYR A 68 -9.92 10.39 -3.09
C TYR A 68 -9.46 10.70 -4.52
N SER A 69 -8.23 10.31 -4.87
CA SER A 69 -7.68 10.47 -6.23
C SER A 69 -8.35 9.54 -7.23
N TYR A 70 -8.58 8.26 -6.89
CA TYR A 70 -9.24 7.29 -7.77
C TYR A 70 -10.68 7.70 -8.12
N LEU A 71 -11.41 8.26 -7.17
CA LEU A 71 -12.77 8.78 -7.39
C LEU A 71 -12.79 10.19 -7.99
N ASN A 72 -11.62 10.79 -8.24
CA ASN A 72 -11.46 12.15 -8.77
C ASN A 72 -12.23 13.21 -7.96
N CYS A 73 -12.21 13.08 -6.63
CA CYS A 73 -12.88 14.01 -5.73
C CYS A 73 -11.98 15.26 -5.52
N HIS A 74 -12.60 16.43 -5.44
CA HIS A 74 -11.92 17.72 -5.23
C HIS A 74 -12.50 18.50 -4.04
N LYS A 75 -13.38 17.87 -3.27
CA LYS A 75 -14.03 18.52 -2.13
C LYS A 75 -13.02 18.73 -1.00
N PRO A 76 -13.12 19.85 -0.25
CA PRO A 76 -12.23 20.10 0.87
C PRO A 76 -12.38 18.99 1.92
N PHE A 77 -11.29 18.70 2.62
CA PHE A 77 -11.31 17.71 3.68
C PHE A 77 -10.38 18.07 4.84
N ASP A 78 -10.75 17.57 6.01
CA ASP A 78 -9.99 17.70 7.25
C ASP A 78 -9.66 16.32 7.83
N ARG A 79 -8.61 16.28 8.63
CA ARG A 79 -8.16 15.10 9.35
C ARG A 79 -8.60 15.07 10.79
N LEU A 80 -9.24 13.97 11.15
CA LEU A 80 -9.35 13.49 12.51
C LEU A 80 -8.12 12.65 12.83
N TRP A 81 -7.26 13.14 13.73
CA TRP A 81 -5.99 12.49 14.08
C TRP A 81 -6.03 11.94 15.50
N ILE A 82 -6.53 10.72 15.65
CA ILE A 82 -6.67 10.05 16.94
C ILE A 82 -6.08 8.64 16.89
N SER A 83 -5.51 8.19 18.01
CA SER A 83 -5.02 6.81 18.21
C SER A 83 -5.85 6.02 19.23
N SER A 84 -6.82 6.67 19.87
CA SER A 84 -7.72 6.10 20.88
C SER A 84 -9.17 6.19 20.41
N LEU A 85 -9.94 5.13 20.67
CA LEU A 85 -11.36 5.03 20.33
C LEU A 85 -12.28 5.37 21.52
N THR A 86 -11.75 5.97 22.59
CA THR A 86 -12.57 6.45 23.70
C THR A 86 -13.43 7.65 23.30
N ASP A 87 -14.63 7.78 23.88
CA ASP A 87 -15.55 8.90 23.61
C ASP A 87 -14.87 10.27 23.80
N LYS A 88 -14.09 10.40 24.89
CA LYS A 88 -13.30 11.61 25.16
C LYS A 88 -12.33 11.93 24.01
N ALA A 89 -11.52 10.96 23.58
CA ALA A 89 -10.55 11.16 22.50
C ALA A 89 -11.22 11.50 21.16
N ILE A 90 -12.37 10.89 20.86
CA ILE A 90 -13.13 11.18 19.64
C ILE A 90 -13.68 12.62 19.68
N ARG A 91 -14.30 13.04 20.79
CA ARG A 91 -14.83 14.41 20.94
C ARG A 91 -13.74 15.47 20.86
N GLU A 92 -12.62 15.25 21.56
CA GLU A 92 -11.46 16.15 21.51
C GLU A 92 -10.85 16.20 20.11
N GLY A 93 -10.72 15.05 19.44
CA GLY A 93 -10.21 14.97 18.07
C GLY A 93 -11.11 15.69 17.06
N LEU A 94 -12.43 15.53 17.16
CA LEU A 94 -13.40 16.22 16.31
C LEU A 94 -13.44 17.74 16.56
N SER A 95 -13.13 18.17 17.78
CA SER A 95 -13.01 19.60 18.09
C SER A 95 -11.72 20.22 17.57
N ASN A 96 -10.70 19.39 17.27
CA ASN A 96 -9.35 19.82 16.89
C ASN A 96 -8.92 19.26 15.52
N LEU A 97 -9.86 19.24 14.56
CA LEU A 97 -9.58 18.82 13.19
C LEU A 97 -8.46 19.65 12.56
N LYS A 98 -7.65 19.00 11.72
CA LYS A 98 -6.54 19.63 11.00
C LYS A 98 -6.83 19.65 9.51
N PRO A 99 -6.46 20.72 8.78
CA PRO A 99 -6.62 20.72 7.33
C PRO A 99 -5.76 19.61 6.71
N GLY A 100 -6.27 18.97 5.65
CA GLY A 100 -5.60 17.84 4.99
C GLY A 100 -4.14 18.10 4.56
N SER A 101 -3.82 19.36 4.24
CA SER A 101 -2.47 19.81 3.88
C SER A 101 -1.43 19.62 4.99
N SER A 102 -1.87 19.55 6.24
CA SER A 102 -0.99 19.30 7.40
C SER A 102 -0.29 17.93 7.32
N TYR A 103 -0.81 17.03 6.50
CA TYR A 103 -0.34 15.65 6.35
C TYR A 103 0.15 15.33 4.93
N ASP A 104 0.33 16.34 4.05
CA ASP A 104 0.80 16.13 2.68
C ASP A 104 2.14 15.39 2.63
N ASN A 105 3.10 15.79 3.45
CA ASN A 105 4.41 15.13 3.53
C ASN A 105 4.30 13.66 3.98
N LEU A 106 3.35 13.37 4.87
CA LEU A 106 3.11 12.01 5.36
C LEU A 106 2.52 11.14 4.24
N TYR A 107 1.58 11.70 3.47
CA TYR A 107 1.03 11.07 2.27
C TYR A 107 2.12 10.82 1.21
N TYR A 108 2.92 11.83 0.86
CA TYR A 108 3.99 11.68 -0.13
C TYR A 108 5.03 10.64 0.28
N SER A 109 5.38 10.58 1.57
CA SER A 109 6.23 9.52 2.11
C SER A 109 5.62 8.13 1.92
N ALA A 110 4.33 7.97 2.21
CA ALA A 110 3.63 6.69 2.06
C ALA A 110 3.51 6.27 0.59
N LYS A 111 3.18 7.21 -0.30
CA LYS A 111 3.08 6.99 -1.75
C LYS A 111 4.42 6.57 -2.34
N ALA A 112 5.49 7.31 -2.04
CA ALA A 112 6.84 6.99 -2.51
C ALA A 112 7.27 5.58 -2.05
N ARG A 113 6.98 5.21 -0.80
CA ARG A 113 7.24 3.85 -0.30
C ARG A 113 6.44 2.79 -1.07
N SER A 114 5.14 3.01 -1.27
CA SER A 114 4.25 2.09 -2.00
C SER A 114 4.72 1.85 -3.43
N GLU A 115 5.08 2.92 -4.15
CA GLU A 115 5.58 2.87 -5.52
C GLU A 115 6.97 2.21 -5.59
N ALA A 116 7.87 2.51 -4.65
CA ALA A 116 9.19 1.88 -4.58
C ALA A 116 9.11 0.37 -4.30
N ASP A 117 8.24 -0.04 -3.36
CA ASP A 117 8.01 -1.46 -3.06
C ASP A 117 7.44 -2.19 -4.29
N TRP A 118 6.54 -1.55 -5.05
CA TRP A 118 6.02 -2.09 -6.30
C TRP A 118 7.11 -2.22 -7.38
N LEU A 119 7.92 -1.17 -7.60
CA LEU A 119 8.98 -1.17 -8.61
C LEU A 119 10.02 -2.25 -8.34
N VAL A 120 10.52 -2.34 -7.11
CA VAL A 120 11.50 -3.36 -6.73
C VAL A 120 10.87 -4.74 -6.82
N GLY A 121 9.67 -4.91 -6.26
CA GLY A 121 9.00 -6.20 -6.19
C GLY A 121 8.72 -6.79 -7.56
N ILE A 122 8.05 -6.04 -8.45
CA ILE A 122 7.63 -6.56 -9.76
C ILE A 122 8.84 -6.87 -10.66
N ASN A 123 9.83 -5.97 -10.70
CA ASN A 123 10.96 -6.09 -11.59
C ASN A 123 11.91 -7.20 -11.13
N ALA A 124 12.26 -7.22 -9.84
CA ALA A 124 13.19 -8.21 -9.32
C ALA A 124 12.58 -9.63 -9.32
N SER A 125 11.29 -9.77 -8.99
CA SER A 125 10.60 -11.06 -9.05
C SER A 125 10.55 -11.61 -10.48
N ARG A 126 10.23 -10.76 -11.48
CA ARG A 126 10.21 -11.17 -12.90
C ARG A 126 11.61 -11.50 -13.42
N ALA A 127 12.60 -10.67 -13.11
CA ALA A 127 14.00 -10.92 -13.50
C ALA A 127 14.50 -12.26 -12.96
N LEU A 128 14.27 -12.55 -11.68
CA LEU A 128 14.65 -13.82 -11.06
C LEU A 128 13.89 -14.99 -11.67
N SER A 129 12.60 -14.82 -11.93
CA SER A 129 11.75 -15.84 -12.55
C SER A 129 12.22 -16.22 -13.96
N ILE A 130 12.69 -15.24 -14.75
CA ILE A 130 13.31 -15.48 -16.06
C ILE A 130 14.63 -16.23 -15.90
N ALA A 131 15.52 -15.75 -15.02
CA ALA A 131 16.85 -16.31 -14.83
C ALA A 131 16.86 -17.74 -14.30
N ARG A 132 15.89 -18.09 -13.43
CA ARG A 132 15.80 -19.41 -12.78
C ARG A 132 14.70 -20.30 -13.33
N ARG A 133 13.96 -19.86 -14.36
CA ARG A 133 12.85 -20.59 -14.99
C ARG A 133 11.83 -21.12 -13.97
N GLY A 134 11.34 -20.24 -13.10
CA GLY A 134 10.37 -20.60 -12.05
C GLY A 134 9.65 -19.38 -11.48
N GLY A 135 8.61 -19.59 -10.66
CA GLY A 135 7.88 -18.50 -10.01
C GLY A 135 8.54 -18.10 -8.70
N TYR A 136 9.39 -17.07 -8.72
CA TYR A 136 10.09 -16.58 -7.53
C TYR A 136 9.65 -15.16 -7.16
N SER A 137 9.49 -14.91 -5.86
CA SER A 137 9.24 -13.58 -5.32
C SER A 137 10.52 -12.96 -4.76
N LEU A 138 10.71 -11.68 -5.04
CA LEU A 138 11.77 -10.84 -4.49
C LEU A 138 11.15 -9.52 -4.05
N GLY A 139 11.61 -8.95 -2.95
CA GLY A 139 11.15 -7.64 -2.51
C GLY A 139 11.97 -7.08 -1.37
N ARG A 140 11.89 -5.76 -1.20
CA ARG A 140 12.69 -5.00 -0.24
C ARG A 140 12.59 -5.51 1.21
N VAL A 141 11.50 -6.17 1.60
CA VAL A 141 11.29 -6.72 2.95
C VAL A 141 11.52 -8.23 3.00
N GLN A 142 10.79 -9.00 2.17
CA GLN A 142 10.85 -10.47 2.22
C GLN A 142 12.27 -11.02 1.96
N THR A 143 13.02 -10.40 1.07
CA THR A 143 14.34 -10.88 0.64
C THR A 143 15.41 -10.72 1.71
N PRO A 144 15.62 -9.54 2.32
CA PRO A 144 16.56 -9.43 3.44
C PRO A 144 16.14 -10.28 4.64
N THR A 145 14.84 -10.42 4.91
CA THR A 145 14.37 -11.32 5.98
C THR A 145 14.78 -12.77 5.73
N LEU A 146 14.56 -13.29 4.51
CA LEU A 146 15.02 -14.63 4.15
C LEU A 146 16.55 -14.74 4.20
N SER A 147 17.27 -13.71 3.76
CA SER A 147 18.72 -13.67 3.81
C SER A 147 19.28 -13.81 5.22
N MET A 148 18.63 -13.19 6.23
CA MET A 148 19.06 -13.35 7.63
C MET A 148 18.89 -14.79 8.12
N VAL A 149 17.78 -15.44 7.77
CA VAL A 149 17.52 -16.84 8.13
C VAL A 149 18.52 -17.77 7.47
N CYS A 150 18.74 -17.61 6.15
CA CYS A 150 19.72 -18.39 5.40
C CYS A 150 21.13 -18.21 5.97
N ARG A 151 21.52 -16.98 6.31
CA ARG A 151 22.81 -16.69 6.92
C ARG A 151 22.97 -17.44 8.25
N ARG A 152 21.99 -17.36 9.15
CA ARG A 152 22.03 -18.08 10.43
C ARG A 152 22.10 -19.59 10.24
N TYR A 153 21.36 -20.12 9.26
CA TYR A 153 21.41 -21.55 8.95
C TYR A 153 22.81 -22.00 8.51
N ILE A 154 23.46 -21.23 7.63
CA ILE A 154 24.82 -21.51 7.16
C ILE A 154 25.82 -21.41 8.32
N GLU A 155 25.73 -20.35 9.14
CA GLU A 155 26.56 -20.18 10.35
C GLU A 155 26.47 -21.39 11.28
N ASN A 156 25.27 -21.94 11.49
CA ASN A 156 25.05 -23.11 12.33
C ASN A 156 25.54 -24.42 11.67
N ARG A 157 25.32 -24.58 10.36
CA ARG A 157 25.75 -25.77 9.62
C ARG A 157 27.28 -25.87 9.57
N ASP A 158 27.95 -24.74 9.42
CA ASP A 158 29.40 -24.65 9.29
C ASP A 158 30.09 -24.48 10.67
N PHE A 159 29.33 -24.52 11.77
CA PHE A 159 29.86 -24.44 13.13
C PHE A 159 30.54 -25.75 13.53
N SER A 160 31.83 -25.67 13.83
CA SER A 160 32.58 -26.76 14.46
C SER A 160 32.78 -26.44 15.94
N SER A 161 32.16 -27.22 16.82
CA SER A 161 32.35 -27.08 18.27
C SER A 161 33.78 -27.45 18.65
N ILE A 162 34.43 -26.60 19.44
CA ILE A 162 35.72 -26.91 20.07
C ILE A 162 35.40 -27.38 21.51
N PRO A 163 36.00 -28.50 21.98
CA PRO A 163 35.84 -28.98 23.36
C PRO A 163 36.26 -27.97 24.43
#